data_AF-A0A7R9ZRH2-F1
#
_entry.id   AF-A0A7R9ZRH2-F1
#
_cell.length_a   1.000
_cell.length_b   1.000
_cell.length_c   1.000
_cell.angle_alpha   90.00
_cell.angle_beta   90.00
_cell.angle_gamma   90.00
#
_symmetry.space_group_name_H-M   'P 1'
#
loop_
_entity.id
_entity.type
_entity.pdbx_description
1 polymer ?
#
loop_
_entity_poly.entity_id
_entity_poly.type
_entity_poly.pdbx_seq_one_letter_code
_entity_poly.pdbx_strand_id
1 'polypeptide(L)'
;MRAIYYRCPQSRPQEAAAAAATDRSSFEPFYWCLAVPFILILLSHHTTPNTMMAPSSIAQRCASICRIDLKALGRARSTARCLSSFGTTRSFKENDMVHHDIDHGVRCQQWSTFHGKIPVLQHGYESYYQGNRPEHPFRHSESDFAVDTNHNRKSQHALTDQPTVSVLMELDDGVGMLHNVLKYFWKHDVNISRIESRPAHIDEDGACKFDFFIDFHGSFQDANIQQLMREIRPIATKLLTLDQKDVAWFPRHISELDLIAHRTLDVGIDLQSDHPGFTDEEYRHRRNELAQHAMEHAWDKKIEHVEYTAGEIDTWATVWTEMEPLWDQYACREFKESMAVMKENCGYSRDNIPQSQDINDFLRDRTGFRVRPVAGLLSSRDFLNGLAFRVFFSTQYIRHHSQPMYTPEPDICHELLGHAPMFANTDFADFSQEIGLASLGASEEDIQKLARCYWHSVEFGLCREDGNAKAYGAGLLSSFGEIKHACSGHVPDNDDSAQEVPQMVDWDPAAAAAQDFPVTTFQPVYFVAQSLADAKQKMRRYCEVLPRPFCALHNAKTDSIYIDRPVRRANNE
;
A
#
# COMPACT_ATOMS: atom_id res chain seq x y z
N MET A 1 -20.71 -4.76 0.24
CA MET A 1 -20.31 -4.34 -1.12
C MET A 1 -19.86 -2.89 -1.08
N ARG A 2 -18.63 -2.59 -1.52
CA ARG A 2 -18.20 -1.23 -1.88
C ARG A 2 -18.13 -1.18 -3.39
N ALA A 3 -18.96 -0.36 -4.04
CA ALA A 3 -18.86 -0.09 -5.48
C ALA A 3 -17.83 1.02 -5.70
N ILE A 4 -16.88 0.79 -6.61
CA ILE A 4 -15.94 1.80 -7.08
C ILE A 4 -16.41 2.22 -8.46
N TYR A 5 -16.81 3.47 -8.63
CA TYR A 5 -17.23 4.03 -9.92
C TYR A 5 -16.08 4.83 -10.53
N TYR A 6 -15.71 4.50 -11.76
CA TYR A 6 -14.82 5.33 -12.58
C TYR A 6 -15.65 6.17 -13.55
N ARG A 7 -15.28 7.46 -13.69
CA ARG A 7 -15.93 8.41 -14.61
C ARG A 7 -15.18 8.40 -15.94
N CYS A 8 -15.90 8.23 -17.05
CA CYS A 8 -15.35 8.26 -18.41
C CYS A 8 -14.81 9.68 -18.75
N PRO A 9 -13.57 9.81 -19.28
CA PRO A 9 -13.07 11.07 -19.82
C PRO A 9 -13.59 11.29 -21.25
N GLN A 10 -14.21 12.45 -21.51
CA GLN A 10 -14.63 12.85 -22.86
C GLN A 10 -13.39 13.16 -23.72
N SER A 11 -13.24 12.46 -24.84
CA SER A 11 -12.23 12.72 -25.87
C SER A 11 -12.64 13.91 -26.76
N ARG A 12 -11.69 14.82 -27.04
CA ARG A 12 -11.77 15.74 -28.19
C ARG A 12 -10.89 15.19 -29.32
N PRO A 13 -11.31 15.26 -30.60
CA PRO A 13 -10.46 14.86 -31.71
C PRO A 13 -9.39 15.93 -32.00
N GLN A 14 -8.15 15.50 -32.25
CA GLN A 14 -7.06 16.30 -32.81
C GLN A 14 -6.98 16.03 -34.32
N GLU A 15 -7.07 17.08 -35.14
CA GLU A 15 -6.51 17.09 -36.50
C GLU A 15 -5.52 18.25 -36.67
N ALA A 16 -4.39 17.91 -37.28
CA ALA A 16 -3.43 18.72 -38.03
C ALA A 16 -2.71 19.89 -37.32
N ALA A 17 -1.40 19.71 -37.10
CA ALA A 17 -0.43 20.78 -36.90
C ALA A 17 0.24 21.15 -38.22
N ALA A 18 0.23 22.44 -38.61
CA ALA A 18 1.37 23.14 -39.21
C ALA A 18 1.13 24.65 -39.39
N ALA A 19 1.99 25.43 -38.71
CA ALA A 19 2.55 26.74 -39.09
C ALA A 19 1.65 27.98 -39.26
N ALA A 20 1.67 28.86 -38.25
CA ALA A 20 2.12 30.26 -38.39
C ALA A 20 2.21 30.91 -37.01
N ALA A 21 3.40 31.44 -36.69
CA ALA A 21 3.62 32.29 -35.52
C ALA A 21 2.89 33.63 -35.69
N THR A 22 2.15 34.07 -34.68
CA THR A 22 2.28 35.39 -34.05
C THR A 22 1.14 35.62 -33.04
N ASP A 23 1.54 36.32 -31.99
CA ASP A 23 0.74 37.19 -31.14
C ASP A 23 0.24 36.67 -29.78
N ARG A 24 0.52 37.53 -28.80
CA ARG A 24 0.23 37.44 -27.38
C ARG A 24 -1.24 37.79 -27.14
N SER A 25 -1.73 37.40 -25.97
CA SER A 25 -2.98 37.80 -25.30
C SER A 25 -4.14 36.80 -25.39
N SER A 26 -4.88 36.72 -24.27
CA SER A 26 -6.15 36.01 -24.02
C SER A 26 -6.10 34.51 -23.64
N PHE A 27 -5.98 34.27 -22.33
CA PHE A 27 -6.50 33.06 -21.66
C PHE A 27 -7.72 33.49 -20.84
N GLU A 28 -8.90 32.93 -21.12
CA GLU A 28 -10.09 33.00 -20.26
C GLU A 28 -11.07 31.83 -20.61
N PRO A 29 -12.10 31.51 -19.80
CA PRO A 29 -11.99 30.59 -18.66
C PRO A 29 -13.09 29.50 -18.66
N PHE A 30 -12.79 28.27 -18.21
CA PHE A 30 -13.84 27.24 -18.07
C PHE A 30 -13.64 26.31 -16.88
N TYR A 31 -13.27 26.83 -15.71
CA TYR A 31 -13.21 26.02 -14.46
C TYR A 31 -13.39 26.86 -13.18
N TRP A 32 -14.47 27.66 -13.04
CA TRP A 32 -14.76 28.35 -11.76
C TRP A 32 -16.26 28.52 -11.46
N CYS A 33 -17.05 27.44 -11.53
CA CYS A 33 -18.45 27.47 -11.08
C CYS A 33 -18.86 26.40 -10.06
N LEU A 34 -17.94 25.64 -9.45
CA LEU A 34 -18.30 24.61 -8.46
C LEU A 34 -17.58 24.71 -7.10
N ALA A 35 -16.67 25.66 -6.89
CA ALA A 35 -15.86 25.73 -5.67
C ALA A 35 -16.26 26.83 -4.66
N VAL A 36 -17.34 27.58 -4.91
CA VAL A 36 -17.77 28.68 -4.02
C VAL A 36 -18.85 28.28 -2.99
N PRO A 37 -19.77 27.32 -3.25
CA PRO A 37 -20.75 26.92 -2.24
C PRO A 37 -20.14 26.10 -1.08
N PHE A 38 -19.06 25.36 -1.32
CA PHE A 38 -18.49 24.44 -0.33
C PHE A 38 -17.60 25.13 0.73
N ILE A 39 -16.96 26.25 0.38
CA ILE A 39 -16.07 26.98 1.30
C ILE A 39 -16.90 27.84 2.30
N LEU A 40 -18.08 28.30 1.91
CA LEU A 40 -18.99 29.04 2.80
C LEU A 40 -19.66 28.16 3.86
N ILE A 41 -19.88 26.87 3.57
CA ILE A 41 -20.46 25.91 4.53
C ILE A 41 -19.43 25.53 5.60
N LEU A 42 -18.17 25.33 5.22
CA LEU A 42 -17.10 24.96 6.15
C LEU A 42 -16.68 26.08 7.12
N LEU A 43 -16.88 27.36 6.76
CA LEU A 43 -16.59 28.49 7.66
C LEU A 43 -17.77 28.87 8.58
N SER A 44 -18.93 28.24 8.43
CA SER A 44 -20.10 28.46 9.30
C SER A 44 -20.15 27.54 10.53
N HIS A 45 -19.30 26.52 10.61
CA HIS A 45 -19.28 25.55 11.71
C HIS A 45 -18.20 25.78 12.79
N HIS A 46 -17.42 26.87 12.70
CA HIS A 46 -16.47 27.26 13.73
C HIS A 46 -16.51 28.76 14.02
N THR A 47 -17.63 29.25 14.56
CA THR A 47 -17.66 30.52 15.29
C THR A 47 -18.62 30.40 16.47
N THR A 48 -18.11 30.62 17.68
CA THR A 48 -18.92 30.76 18.90
C THR A 48 -19.72 32.07 18.84
N PRO A 49 -20.91 32.13 19.48
CA PRO A 49 -21.82 33.26 19.32
C PRO A 49 -21.37 34.40 20.21
N ASN A 50 -20.50 35.28 19.69
CA ASN A 50 -20.39 36.70 20.04
C ASN A 50 -19.15 37.32 19.38
N THR A 51 -19.21 37.58 18.08
CA THR A 51 -18.44 38.65 17.41
C THR A 51 -18.89 38.78 15.95
N MET A 52 -19.61 39.85 15.58
CA MET A 52 -19.80 40.21 14.17
C MET A 52 -18.50 40.84 13.65
N MET A 53 -17.81 40.18 12.72
CA MET A 53 -16.76 40.82 11.93
C MET A 53 -17.34 41.41 10.64
N ALA A 54 -16.85 42.59 10.25
CA ALA A 54 -17.28 43.27 9.04
C ALA A 54 -16.80 42.55 7.76
N PRO A 55 -17.56 42.57 6.64
CA PRO A 55 -17.30 41.78 5.44
C PRO A 55 -15.93 42.03 4.76
N SER A 56 -15.29 43.16 5.04
CA SER A 56 -14.00 43.54 4.47
C SER A 56 -12.80 42.73 4.99
N SER A 57 -12.90 42.07 6.16
CA SER A 57 -11.79 41.32 6.74
C SER A 57 -11.70 39.86 6.26
N ILE A 58 -12.81 39.29 5.78
CA ILE A 58 -12.86 37.92 5.24
C ILE A 58 -12.21 37.87 3.85
N ALA A 59 -12.48 38.86 3.00
CA ALA A 59 -11.89 38.97 1.66
C ALA A 59 -10.36 39.15 1.71
N GLN A 60 -9.84 39.89 2.69
CA GLN A 60 -8.39 40.08 2.88
C GLN A 60 -7.68 38.81 3.36
N ARG A 61 -8.33 37.98 4.20
CA ARG A 61 -7.78 36.69 4.63
C ARG A 61 -7.80 35.64 3.52
N CYS A 62 -8.84 35.59 2.69
CA CYS A 62 -8.88 34.68 1.53
C CYS A 62 -7.80 35.03 0.48
N ALA A 63 -7.54 36.31 0.22
CA ALA A 63 -6.49 36.73 -0.73
C ALA A 63 -5.07 36.38 -0.26
N SER A 64 -4.81 36.41 1.06
CA SER A 64 -3.55 36.00 1.68
C SER A 64 -3.31 34.49 1.60
N ILE A 65 -4.36 33.68 1.75
CA ILE A 65 -4.28 32.20 1.68
C ILE A 65 -4.08 31.73 0.23
N CYS A 66 -4.65 32.45 -0.75
CA CYS A 66 -4.59 32.07 -2.17
C CYS A 66 -3.50 32.78 -3.00
N ARG A 67 -2.67 33.67 -2.40
CA ARG A 67 -1.64 34.48 -3.09
C ARG A 67 -2.15 35.22 -4.35
N ILE A 68 -3.28 35.91 -4.26
CA ILE A 68 -3.87 36.67 -5.38
C ILE A 68 -3.61 38.18 -5.21
N ASP A 69 -3.09 38.84 -6.26
CA ASP A 69 -2.90 40.30 -6.29
C ASP A 69 -4.23 41.03 -6.57
N LEU A 70 -4.73 41.74 -5.56
CA LEU A 70 -6.02 42.45 -5.59
C LEU A 70 -6.03 43.73 -6.45
N LYS A 71 -4.92 44.14 -7.06
CA LYS A 71 -4.89 45.31 -7.97
C LYS A 71 -5.40 45.04 -9.38
N ALA A 72 -5.56 43.78 -9.79
CA ALA A 72 -5.98 43.42 -11.16
C ALA A 72 -7.52 43.38 -11.38
N LEU A 73 -8.33 43.39 -10.33
CA LEU A 73 -9.81 43.25 -10.42
C LEU A 73 -10.58 44.57 -10.60
N GLY A 74 -9.86 45.70 -10.73
CA GLY A 74 -10.46 47.05 -10.80
C GLY A 74 -11.02 47.50 -12.15
N ARG A 75 -11.09 46.65 -13.18
CA ARG A 75 -11.52 47.07 -14.53
C ARG A 75 -12.38 46.01 -15.24
N ALA A 76 -13.66 45.90 -14.87
CA ALA A 76 -14.69 45.36 -15.74
C ALA A 76 -16.08 45.88 -15.30
N ARG A 77 -16.47 47.05 -15.80
CA ARG A 77 -17.87 47.50 -15.81
C ARG A 77 -18.52 46.89 -17.06
N SER A 78 -19.45 45.95 -16.87
CA SER A 78 -20.64 45.70 -17.71
C SER A 78 -20.97 44.20 -17.72
N THR A 79 -22.09 43.84 -17.09
CA THR A 79 -23.04 42.76 -17.45
C THR A 79 -24.04 42.59 -16.29
N ALA A 80 -24.85 43.62 -16.06
CA ALA A 80 -26.07 43.50 -15.28
C ALA A 80 -27.21 43.09 -16.22
N ARG A 81 -27.58 41.81 -16.23
CA ARG A 81 -28.88 41.27 -16.70
C ARG A 81 -28.89 39.75 -16.51
N CYS A 82 -29.45 39.28 -15.39
CA CYS A 82 -30.14 37.99 -15.25
C CYS A 82 -30.52 37.72 -13.79
N LEU A 83 -31.25 38.61 -13.14
CA LEU A 83 -31.99 38.30 -11.90
C LEU A 83 -33.25 39.15 -11.84
N SER A 84 -34.24 38.79 -12.66
CA SER A 84 -35.60 39.32 -12.57
C SER A 84 -36.58 38.20 -12.89
N SER A 85 -36.75 37.27 -11.96
CA SER A 85 -37.89 36.34 -11.88
C SER A 85 -37.74 35.54 -10.60
N PHE A 86 -38.43 35.95 -9.55
CA PHE A 86 -38.95 35.15 -8.42
C PHE A 86 -39.22 36.11 -7.26
N GLY A 87 -40.27 36.89 -7.42
CA GLY A 87 -40.99 37.49 -6.31
C GLY A 87 -42.19 36.61 -6.00
N THR A 88 -42.34 36.20 -4.74
CA THR A 88 -43.62 36.21 -4.05
C THR A 88 -43.37 36.25 -2.55
N THR A 89 -43.63 37.42 -1.99
CA THR A 89 -43.70 37.74 -0.57
C THR A 89 -45.02 37.25 0.04
N ARG A 90 -44.98 36.76 1.28
CA ARG A 90 -46.10 36.89 2.21
C ARG A 90 -45.56 37.15 3.63
N SER A 91 -45.81 38.36 4.10
CA SER A 91 -45.51 38.90 5.43
C SER A 91 -46.46 38.33 6.49
N PHE A 92 -45.99 38.15 7.73
CA PHE A 92 -46.81 38.37 8.94
C PHE A 92 -45.94 38.93 10.08
N LYS A 93 -46.61 39.68 10.96
CA LYS A 93 -46.13 40.80 11.80
C LYS A 93 -45.47 40.39 13.13
N GLU A 94 -44.69 41.32 13.66
CA GLU A 94 -44.27 41.45 15.07
C GLU A 94 -45.47 41.54 16.04
N ASN A 95 -45.34 40.94 17.22
CA ASN A 95 -45.47 41.64 18.50
C ASN A 95 -45.13 40.75 19.72
N ASP A 96 -44.77 41.46 20.80
CA ASP A 96 -44.72 41.07 22.22
C ASP A 96 -43.39 40.59 22.82
N MET A 97 -42.70 41.60 23.36
CA MET A 97 -41.79 41.56 24.52
C MET A 97 -42.43 40.88 25.73
N VAL A 98 -41.65 40.10 26.49
CA VAL A 98 -41.61 40.17 27.97
C VAL A 98 -40.19 39.83 28.45
N HIS A 99 -39.61 40.76 29.20
CA HIS A 99 -38.39 40.62 30.02
C HIS A 99 -38.62 39.69 31.22
N HIS A 100 -37.60 38.92 31.59
CA HIS A 100 -37.22 38.82 33.01
C HIS A 100 -35.72 38.51 33.15
N ASP A 101 -35.03 39.47 33.77
CA ASP A 101 -33.69 39.38 34.36
C ASP A 101 -33.64 38.43 35.56
N ILE A 102 -32.41 38.04 35.90
CA ILE A 102 -31.77 37.91 37.24
C ILE A 102 -31.13 36.53 37.40
N ASP A 103 -29.97 36.33 38.03
CA ASP A 103 -28.66 36.98 38.13
C ASP A 103 -27.83 36.04 39.05
N HIS A 104 -26.50 36.04 38.88
CA HIS A 104 -25.46 35.50 39.81
C HIS A 104 -25.41 33.95 40.01
N GLY A 105 -24.27 33.29 40.21
CA GLY A 105 -22.87 33.70 40.36
C GLY A 105 -22.06 32.55 40.98
N VAL A 106 -20.89 32.27 40.40
CA VAL A 106 -19.61 31.96 41.08
C VAL A 106 -19.40 30.61 41.82
N ARG A 107 -18.38 29.89 41.33
CA ARG A 107 -17.21 29.25 42.01
C ARG A 107 -17.01 27.73 41.87
N CYS A 108 -15.72 27.46 41.65
CA CYS A 108 -15.00 26.23 41.37
C CYS A 108 -14.73 25.40 42.63
N GLN A 109 -14.75 24.07 42.55
CA GLN A 109 -13.90 23.17 43.32
C GLN A 109 -13.84 21.76 42.69
N GLN A 110 -12.63 21.20 42.64
CA GLN A 110 -12.31 19.84 42.23
C GLN A 110 -12.92 18.79 43.18
N TRP A 111 -13.24 17.58 42.68
CA TRP A 111 -12.69 16.28 43.13
C TRP A 111 -13.38 15.08 42.44
N SER A 112 -12.55 14.04 42.22
CA SER A 112 -12.84 12.60 42.14
C SER A 112 -13.72 12.00 41.01
N THR A 113 -13.04 11.13 40.27
CA THR A 113 -13.48 9.88 39.62
C THR A 113 -14.79 9.26 40.12
N PHE A 114 -15.70 8.96 39.18
CA PHE A 114 -16.62 7.83 39.29
C PHE A 114 -17.06 7.32 37.90
N HIS A 115 -17.07 6.00 37.76
CA HIS A 115 -17.60 5.24 36.62
C HIS A 115 -19.10 5.53 36.42
N GLY A 116 -19.54 5.70 35.17
CA GLY A 116 -20.96 5.82 34.83
C GLY A 116 -21.21 5.75 33.32
N LYS A 117 -21.97 4.73 32.92
CA LYS A 117 -22.42 4.44 31.55
C LYS A 117 -23.24 5.61 30.99
N ILE A 118 -23.00 5.99 29.73
CA ILE A 118 -23.85 6.92 28.97
C ILE A 118 -24.80 6.09 28.08
N PRO A 119 -26.13 6.28 28.17
CA PRO A 119 -27.11 5.59 27.34
C PRO A 119 -27.19 6.21 25.94
N VAL A 120 -27.25 5.35 24.92
CA VAL A 120 -27.50 5.74 23.53
C VAL A 120 -29.00 5.99 23.34
N LEU A 121 -29.34 7.21 22.97
CA LEU A 121 -30.69 7.62 22.54
C LEU A 121 -30.99 7.01 21.16
N GLN A 122 -31.91 6.04 21.12
CA GLN A 122 -32.59 5.62 19.88
C GLN A 122 -33.78 6.54 19.63
N HIS A 123 -33.75 7.28 18.52
CA HIS A 123 -34.96 7.87 17.94
C HIS A 123 -35.58 6.90 16.95
N GLY A 124 -36.84 6.59 17.19
CA GLY A 124 -37.65 5.69 16.38
C GLY A 124 -38.06 6.30 15.05
N TYR A 125 -38.13 5.43 14.04
CA TYR A 125 -38.98 5.60 12.88
C TYR A 125 -39.91 4.39 12.83
N GLU A 126 -41.18 4.60 13.19
CA GLU A 126 -42.29 3.71 12.90
C GLU A 126 -42.72 3.92 11.45
N SER A 127 -42.83 2.85 10.65
CA SER A 127 -43.89 2.77 9.65
C SER A 127 -44.18 1.32 9.25
N TYR A 128 -45.39 0.88 9.63
CA TYR A 128 -46.35 0.10 8.84
C TYR A 128 -45.84 -1.09 8.02
N TYR A 129 -46.10 -2.31 8.50
CA TYR A 129 -46.74 -3.38 7.71
C TYR A 129 -47.45 -4.36 8.67
N GLN A 130 -48.78 -4.32 8.68
CA GLN A 130 -49.63 -5.36 9.27
C GLN A 130 -49.79 -6.49 8.24
N GLY A 131 -49.51 -7.73 8.64
CA GLY A 131 -49.71 -8.91 7.80
C GLY A 131 -49.46 -10.21 8.56
N ASN A 132 -50.56 -10.86 8.95
CA ASN A 132 -50.67 -12.15 9.66
C ASN A 132 -49.60 -13.21 9.33
N ARG A 133 -49.04 -13.84 10.38
CA ARG A 133 -48.52 -15.21 10.31
C ARG A 133 -49.00 -16.03 11.52
N PRO A 134 -49.38 -17.31 11.35
CA PRO A 134 -49.87 -18.15 12.43
C PRO A 134 -48.74 -18.67 13.33
N GLU A 135 -49.09 -18.89 14.59
CA GLU A 135 -48.27 -19.42 15.67
C GLU A 135 -47.81 -20.86 15.41
N HIS A 136 -46.53 -21.16 15.70
CA HIS A 136 -46.12 -22.46 16.25
C HIS A 136 -44.82 -22.33 17.06
N PRO A 137 -44.61 -23.20 18.08
CA PRO A 137 -43.84 -22.85 19.28
C PRO A 137 -42.47 -23.53 19.29
N PHE A 138 -41.40 -22.76 19.39
CA PHE A 138 -40.14 -23.26 19.93
C PHE A 138 -39.56 -22.25 20.91
N ARG A 139 -39.59 -22.64 22.18
CA ARG A 139 -39.07 -21.94 23.34
C ARG A 139 -37.66 -22.47 23.55
N HIS A 140 -36.64 -21.64 23.35
CA HIS A 140 -35.28 -21.94 23.82
C HIS A 140 -34.80 -20.83 24.75
N SER A 141 -34.25 -21.27 25.87
CA SER A 141 -33.74 -20.51 27.01
C SER A 141 -32.51 -19.66 26.65
N GLU A 142 -32.46 -18.44 27.19
CA GLU A 142 -31.27 -17.58 27.19
C GLU A 142 -30.20 -18.16 28.13
N SER A 143 -29.38 -19.09 27.63
CA SER A 143 -28.17 -19.53 28.32
C SER A 143 -27.19 -20.22 27.38
N ASP A 144 -26.81 -19.59 26.26
CA ASP A 144 -25.68 -20.02 25.42
C ASP A 144 -25.18 -18.84 24.56
N PHE A 145 -24.52 -17.88 25.20
CA PHE A 145 -23.67 -16.89 24.49
C PHE A 145 -22.27 -16.95 25.08
N ALA A 146 -21.61 -18.09 24.89
CA ALA A 146 -20.15 -18.15 24.81
C ALA A 146 -19.80 -18.18 23.32
N VAL A 147 -19.25 -17.07 22.81
CA VAL A 147 -18.71 -17.03 21.44
C VAL A 147 -17.44 -17.87 21.44
N ASP A 148 -17.55 -19.10 20.96
CA ASP A 148 -16.40 -19.94 20.64
C ASP A 148 -15.68 -19.35 19.42
N THR A 149 -14.60 -18.61 19.66
CA THR A 149 -13.77 -17.97 18.64
C THR A 149 -13.01 -18.96 17.75
N ASN A 150 -13.01 -20.27 18.06
CA ASN A 150 -12.31 -21.27 17.25
C ASN A 150 -13.10 -21.76 16.03
N HIS A 151 -14.44 -21.67 16.02
CA HIS A 151 -15.23 -22.09 14.85
C HIS A 151 -15.15 -21.10 13.68
N ASN A 152 -14.82 -19.83 13.94
CA ASN A 152 -14.76 -18.79 12.90
C ASN A 152 -13.44 -18.81 12.08
N ARG A 153 -12.37 -19.44 12.60
CA ARG A 153 -11.11 -19.64 11.85
C ARG A 153 -11.23 -20.73 10.78
N LYS A 154 -11.98 -21.80 11.06
CA LYS A 154 -12.23 -22.87 10.07
C LYS A 154 -13.24 -22.45 9.00
N SER A 155 -14.22 -21.61 9.33
CA SER A 155 -15.23 -21.15 8.37
C SER A 155 -14.68 -20.16 7.32
N GLN A 156 -13.69 -19.33 7.68
CA GLN A 156 -13.04 -18.43 6.72
C GLN A 156 -12.12 -19.16 5.73
N HIS A 157 -11.41 -20.20 6.18
CA HIS A 157 -10.66 -21.08 5.26
C HIS A 157 -11.58 -21.81 4.27
N ALA A 158 -12.75 -22.27 4.74
CA ALA A 158 -13.70 -23.05 3.94
C ALA A 158 -14.44 -22.26 2.84
N LEU A 159 -14.56 -20.93 2.97
CA LEU A 159 -15.24 -20.10 1.95
C LEU A 159 -14.43 -19.95 0.65
N THR A 160 -13.15 -20.28 0.67
CA THR A 160 -12.25 -20.06 -0.47
C THR A 160 -12.07 -21.27 -1.39
N ASP A 161 -12.73 -22.39 -1.09
CA ASP A 161 -12.62 -23.67 -1.79
C ASP A 161 -13.92 -24.13 -2.47
N GLN A 162 -15.01 -23.35 -2.39
CA GLN A 162 -16.17 -23.66 -3.22
C GLN A 162 -15.84 -23.36 -4.68
N PRO A 163 -16.17 -24.27 -5.63
CA PRO A 163 -15.90 -24.05 -7.04
C PRO A 163 -16.58 -22.74 -7.46
N THR A 164 -15.77 -21.81 -7.95
CA THR A 164 -16.22 -20.53 -8.48
C THR A 164 -16.14 -20.55 -9.99
N VAL A 165 -17.25 -20.23 -10.63
CA VAL A 165 -17.34 -19.97 -12.06
C VAL A 165 -17.17 -18.48 -12.30
N SER A 166 -16.40 -18.13 -13.34
CA SER A 166 -16.26 -16.75 -13.79
C SER A 166 -16.79 -16.58 -15.20
N VAL A 167 -17.53 -15.50 -15.42
CA VAL A 167 -18.00 -15.09 -16.73
C VAL A 167 -17.63 -13.64 -17.00
N LEU A 168 -17.21 -13.37 -18.23
CA LEU A 168 -17.16 -12.03 -18.80
C LEU A 168 -18.41 -11.83 -19.64
N MET A 169 -19.14 -10.77 -19.35
CA MET A 169 -20.36 -10.41 -20.04
C MET A 169 -20.31 -8.95 -20.48
N GLU A 170 -20.37 -8.70 -21.78
CA GLU A 170 -20.48 -7.36 -22.33
C GLU A 170 -21.96 -6.99 -22.48
N LEU A 171 -22.33 -5.80 -22.00
CA LEU A 171 -23.68 -5.24 -22.08
C LEU A 171 -23.66 -3.85 -22.72
N ASP A 172 -24.68 -3.56 -23.53
CA ASP A 172 -24.95 -2.23 -24.07
C ASP A 172 -25.46 -1.29 -22.96
N ASP A 173 -24.91 -0.07 -22.90
CA ASP A 173 -25.34 0.94 -21.91
C ASP A 173 -26.83 1.24 -21.99
N GLY A 174 -27.46 1.32 -20.82
CA GLY A 174 -28.90 1.45 -20.71
C GLY A 174 -29.39 1.38 -19.26
N VAL A 175 -30.54 2.02 -19.03
CA VAL A 175 -31.15 2.06 -17.69
C VAL A 175 -31.47 0.64 -17.23
N GLY A 176 -30.88 0.24 -16.10
CA GLY A 176 -31.13 -1.07 -15.48
C GLY A 176 -30.49 -2.25 -16.20
N MET A 177 -29.55 -2.04 -17.13
CA MET A 177 -28.86 -3.10 -17.87
C MET A 177 -28.29 -4.19 -16.96
N LEU A 178 -27.55 -3.83 -15.90
CA LEU A 178 -27.03 -4.80 -14.94
C LEU A 178 -28.15 -5.48 -14.14
N HIS A 179 -29.16 -4.73 -13.69
CA HIS A 179 -30.30 -5.29 -12.95
C HIS A 179 -31.05 -6.35 -13.78
N ASN A 180 -31.18 -6.13 -15.09
CA ASN A 180 -31.80 -7.06 -16.02
C ASN A 180 -31.07 -8.40 -16.10
N VAL A 181 -29.78 -8.44 -15.77
CA VAL A 181 -29.02 -9.69 -15.67
C VAL A 181 -29.07 -10.26 -14.25
N LEU A 182 -28.82 -9.44 -13.22
CA LEU A 182 -28.72 -9.91 -11.84
C LEU A 182 -29.98 -10.62 -11.33
N LYS A 183 -31.17 -10.27 -11.86
CA LYS A 183 -32.42 -10.96 -11.53
C LYS A 183 -32.40 -12.46 -11.85
N TYR A 184 -31.62 -12.89 -12.84
CA TYR A 184 -31.53 -14.30 -13.22
C TYR A 184 -30.68 -15.11 -12.24
N PHE A 185 -29.64 -14.51 -11.67
CA PHE A 185 -28.86 -15.14 -10.61
C PHE A 185 -29.74 -15.44 -9.40
N TRP A 186 -30.58 -14.48 -8.99
CA TRP A 186 -31.57 -14.71 -7.95
C TRP A 186 -32.63 -15.76 -8.34
N LYS A 187 -33.15 -15.70 -9.57
CA LYS A 187 -34.15 -16.67 -10.08
C LYS A 187 -33.67 -18.12 -10.03
N HIS A 188 -32.38 -18.35 -10.28
CA HIS A 188 -31.79 -19.70 -10.33
C HIS A 188 -31.03 -20.08 -9.06
N ASP A 189 -31.19 -19.31 -7.98
CA ASP A 189 -30.54 -19.54 -6.68
C ASP A 189 -29.00 -19.66 -6.80
N VAL A 190 -28.40 -18.76 -7.58
CA VAL A 190 -26.95 -18.70 -7.81
C VAL A 190 -26.37 -17.52 -7.03
N ASN A 191 -25.55 -17.82 -6.02
CA ASN A 191 -24.90 -16.80 -5.21
C ASN A 191 -23.70 -16.19 -5.95
N ILE A 192 -23.74 -14.87 -6.13
CA ILE A 192 -22.65 -14.09 -6.73
C ILE A 192 -21.62 -13.77 -5.66
N SER A 193 -20.35 -14.11 -5.91
CA SER A 193 -19.23 -13.80 -5.01
C SER A 193 -18.54 -12.49 -5.39
N ARG A 194 -18.51 -12.14 -6.68
CA ARG A 194 -17.88 -10.91 -7.19
C ARG A 194 -18.59 -10.35 -8.41
N ILE A 195 -18.67 -9.03 -8.50
CA ILE A 195 -19.04 -8.29 -9.71
C ILE A 195 -18.06 -7.14 -9.88
N GLU A 196 -17.46 -7.04 -11.05
CA GLU A 196 -16.65 -5.89 -11.46
C GLU A 196 -17.12 -5.40 -12.83
N SER A 197 -17.12 -4.09 -13.05
CA SER A 197 -17.49 -3.48 -14.32
C SER A 197 -16.35 -2.62 -14.85
N ARG A 198 -16.03 -2.77 -16.14
CA ARG A 198 -15.07 -1.92 -16.84
C ARG A 198 -15.70 -1.34 -18.10
N PRO A 199 -15.45 -0.07 -18.46
CA PRO A 199 -15.80 0.43 -19.79
C PRO A 199 -15.06 -0.40 -20.84
N ALA A 200 -15.78 -0.94 -21.82
CA ALA A 200 -15.19 -1.78 -22.86
C ALA A 200 -14.74 -0.91 -24.04
N HIS A 201 -15.69 -0.39 -24.80
CA HIS A 201 -15.46 0.51 -25.92
C HIS A 201 -16.76 1.28 -26.23
N ILE A 202 -16.66 2.26 -27.12
CA ILE A 202 -17.81 2.91 -27.74
C ILE A 202 -17.99 2.24 -29.08
N ASP A 203 -19.20 1.77 -29.39
CA ASP A 203 -19.49 1.17 -30.68
C ASP A 203 -19.61 2.20 -31.81
N GLU A 204 -19.78 1.71 -33.04
CA GLU A 204 -19.88 2.55 -34.25
C GLU A 204 -21.08 3.51 -34.20
N ASP A 205 -22.12 3.17 -33.43
CA ASP A 205 -23.34 3.96 -33.24
C ASP A 205 -23.22 4.98 -32.08
N GLY A 206 -22.07 5.02 -31.40
CA GLY A 206 -21.78 5.94 -30.31
C GLY A 206 -22.31 5.48 -28.94
N ALA A 207 -22.81 4.25 -28.82
CA ALA A 207 -23.26 3.69 -27.56
C ALA A 207 -22.06 3.12 -26.78
N CYS A 208 -22.01 3.42 -25.48
CA CYS A 208 -20.98 2.90 -24.59
C CYS A 208 -21.32 1.45 -24.23
N LYS A 209 -20.32 0.56 -24.24
CA LYS A 209 -20.47 -0.81 -23.75
C LYS A 209 -19.67 -1.01 -22.49
N PHE A 210 -20.15 -1.91 -21.64
CA PHE A 210 -19.50 -2.27 -20.38
C PHE A 210 -19.23 -3.77 -20.31
N ASP A 211 -18.00 -4.11 -19.96
CA ASP A 211 -17.60 -5.45 -19.59
C ASP A 211 -17.88 -5.70 -18.11
N PHE A 212 -18.65 -6.74 -17.82
CA PHE A 212 -18.92 -7.22 -16.47
C PHE A 212 -18.21 -8.55 -16.23
N PHE A 213 -17.36 -8.58 -15.21
CA PHE A 213 -16.74 -9.80 -14.71
C PHE A 213 -17.53 -10.25 -13.49
N ILE A 214 -18.22 -11.39 -13.60
CA ILE A 214 -19.06 -11.93 -12.54
C ILE A 214 -18.51 -13.29 -12.12
N ASP A 215 -18.18 -13.41 -10.84
CA ASP A 215 -17.84 -14.68 -10.22
C ASP A 215 -19.01 -15.14 -9.34
N PHE A 216 -19.31 -16.43 -9.40
CA PHE A 216 -20.41 -17.03 -8.63
C PHE A 216 -20.09 -18.47 -8.25
N HIS A 217 -20.74 -18.97 -7.20
CA HIS A 217 -20.49 -20.32 -6.69
C HIS A 217 -21.25 -21.38 -7.50
N GLY A 218 -20.58 -22.51 -7.77
CA GLY A 218 -21.12 -23.71 -8.40
C GLY A 218 -20.27 -24.24 -9.56
N SER A 219 -20.85 -25.08 -10.41
CA SER A 219 -20.22 -25.72 -11.55
C SER A 219 -21.07 -25.59 -12.82
N PHE A 220 -20.44 -25.55 -14.00
CA PHE A 220 -21.16 -25.64 -15.29
C PHE A 220 -21.91 -26.97 -15.48
N GLN A 221 -21.67 -27.96 -14.62
CA GLN A 221 -22.42 -29.22 -14.59
C GLN A 221 -23.77 -29.06 -13.89
N ASP A 222 -23.96 -28.02 -13.08
CA ASP A 222 -25.17 -27.82 -12.30
C ASP A 222 -26.32 -27.33 -13.19
N ALA A 223 -27.50 -27.94 -13.03
CA ALA A 223 -28.66 -27.66 -13.89
C ALA A 223 -29.16 -26.20 -13.77
N ASN A 224 -29.09 -25.62 -12.57
CA ASN A 224 -29.46 -24.22 -12.34
C ASN A 224 -28.50 -23.24 -13.05
N ILE A 225 -27.20 -23.51 -13.05
CA ILE A 225 -26.20 -22.71 -13.76
C ILE A 225 -26.37 -22.85 -15.27
N GLN A 226 -26.62 -24.05 -15.79
CA GLN A 226 -26.91 -24.24 -17.22
C GLN A 226 -28.17 -23.46 -17.65
N GLN A 227 -29.20 -23.41 -16.81
CA GLN A 227 -30.39 -22.60 -17.09
C GLN A 227 -30.11 -21.10 -17.01
N LEU A 228 -29.36 -20.65 -16.01
CA LEU A 228 -28.90 -19.26 -15.88
C LEU A 228 -28.16 -18.81 -17.13
N MET A 229 -27.16 -19.58 -17.58
CA MET A 229 -26.35 -19.25 -18.75
C MET A 229 -27.18 -19.17 -20.02
N ARG A 230 -28.19 -20.04 -20.20
CA ARG A 230 -29.12 -19.97 -21.34
C ARG A 230 -29.97 -18.70 -21.34
N GLU A 231 -30.38 -18.22 -20.17
CA GLU A 231 -31.25 -17.04 -20.05
C GLU A 231 -30.49 -15.70 -20.13
N ILE A 232 -29.24 -15.64 -19.66
CA ILE A 232 -28.43 -14.42 -19.76
C ILE A 232 -27.75 -14.26 -21.13
N ARG A 233 -27.47 -15.35 -21.84
CA ARG A 233 -26.82 -15.34 -23.17
C ARG A 233 -27.48 -14.42 -24.20
N PRO A 234 -28.81 -14.36 -24.36
CA PRO A 234 -29.43 -13.45 -25.34
C PRO A 234 -29.41 -11.97 -24.92
N ILE A 235 -29.08 -11.67 -23.66
CA ILE A 235 -29.03 -10.29 -23.12
C ILE A 235 -27.65 -9.67 -23.35
N ALA A 236 -26.61 -10.49 -23.32
CA ALA A 236 -25.24 -10.06 -23.51
C ALA A 236 -24.87 -10.03 -24.99
N THR A 237 -24.21 -8.96 -25.43
CA THR A 237 -23.58 -8.91 -26.76
C THR A 237 -22.45 -9.91 -26.86
N LYS A 238 -21.77 -10.16 -25.74
CA LYS A 238 -20.70 -11.13 -25.61
C LYS A 238 -20.79 -11.80 -24.24
N LEU A 239 -20.78 -13.13 -24.21
CA LEU A 239 -20.73 -13.92 -22.98
C LEU A 239 -19.63 -14.96 -23.11
N LEU A 240 -18.57 -14.80 -22.33
CA LEU A 240 -17.45 -15.72 -22.28
C LEU A 240 -17.37 -16.35 -20.90
N THR A 241 -17.25 -17.68 -20.87
CA THR A 241 -16.76 -18.38 -19.70
C THR A 241 -15.27 -18.12 -19.59
N LEU A 242 -14.82 -17.70 -18.41
CA LEU A 242 -13.41 -17.52 -18.11
C LEU A 242 -12.90 -18.75 -17.39
N ASP A 243 -11.98 -19.47 -18.02
CA ASP A 243 -11.29 -20.57 -17.35
C ASP A 243 -10.43 -20.04 -16.19
N GLN A 244 -10.27 -20.88 -15.17
CA GLN A 244 -9.28 -20.64 -14.13
C GLN A 244 -7.90 -20.62 -14.80
N LYS A 245 -7.15 -19.54 -14.61
CA LYS A 245 -5.78 -19.47 -15.09
C LYS A 245 -4.90 -20.29 -14.14
N ASP A 246 -4.15 -21.24 -14.68
CA ASP A 246 -3.09 -21.91 -13.93
C ASP A 246 -1.95 -20.91 -13.70
N VAL A 247 -1.51 -20.79 -12.46
CA VAL A 247 -0.46 -19.85 -12.03
C VAL A 247 0.52 -20.53 -11.10
N ALA A 248 1.74 -19.99 -11.03
CA ALA A 248 2.69 -20.38 -10.00
C ALA A 248 2.05 -20.24 -8.60
N TRP A 249 2.44 -21.11 -7.67
CA TRP A 249 1.95 -21.01 -6.31
C TRP A 249 2.30 -19.64 -5.70
N PHE A 250 1.38 -19.11 -4.90
CA PHE A 250 1.60 -17.89 -4.13
C PHE A 250 0.76 -17.92 -2.84
N PRO A 251 1.24 -17.27 -1.76
CA PRO A 251 0.51 -17.19 -0.50
C PRO A 251 -0.74 -16.31 -0.64
N ARG A 252 -1.88 -16.76 -0.12
CA ARG A 252 -3.15 -15.98 -0.07
C ARG A 252 -3.45 -15.40 1.31
N HIS A 253 -2.80 -15.91 2.35
CA HIS A 253 -2.89 -15.41 3.71
C HIS A 253 -1.47 -15.37 4.29
N ILE A 254 -1.19 -14.43 5.19
CA ILE A 254 0.15 -14.24 5.76
C ILE A 254 0.70 -15.51 6.42
N SER A 255 -0.17 -16.36 6.97
CA SER A 255 0.21 -17.65 7.55
C SER A 255 0.81 -18.62 6.54
N GLU A 256 0.48 -18.50 5.26
CA GLU A 256 1.05 -19.34 4.21
C GLU A 256 2.52 -18.96 3.92
N LEU A 257 3.04 -17.85 4.45
CA LEU A 257 4.48 -17.54 4.41
C LEU A 257 5.32 -18.53 5.23
N ASP A 258 4.73 -19.20 6.23
CA ASP A 258 5.41 -20.28 6.97
C ASP A 258 5.80 -21.43 6.03
N LEU A 259 5.05 -21.64 4.94
CA LEU A 259 5.31 -22.73 4.00
C LEU A 259 6.54 -22.50 3.11
N ILE A 260 7.00 -21.26 3.00
CA ILE A 260 8.15 -20.87 2.15
C ILE A 260 9.36 -20.41 2.95
N ALA A 261 9.18 -20.04 4.22
CA ALA A 261 10.25 -19.52 5.08
C ALA A 261 11.42 -20.51 5.28
N HIS A 262 11.19 -21.81 5.08
CA HIS A 262 12.21 -22.86 5.23
C HIS A 262 12.94 -23.21 3.92
N ARG A 263 12.57 -22.61 2.78
CA ARG A 263 13.10 -22.93 1.45
C ARG A 263 14.34 -22.11 1.12
N THR A 264 15.38 -22.23 1.93
CA THR A 264 16.61 -21.45 1.78
C THR A 264 17.57 -22.07 0.77
N LEU A 265 18.18 -21.25 -0.10
CA LEU A 265 19.06 -21.62 -1.21
C LEU A 265 20.56 -21.72 -0.83
N ASP A 266 20.91 -22.26 0.34
CA ASP A 266 22.30 -22.55 0.78
C ASP A 266 23.17 -21.39 1.33
N VAL A 267 22.60 -20.41 2.05
CA VAL A 267 23.38 -19.33 2.71
C VAL A 267 23.10 -19.22 4.22
N GLY A 268 22.42 -20.22 4.80
CA GLY A 268 22.05 -20.19 6.22
C GLY A 268 22.95 -21.01 7.13
N ILE A 269 23.05 -22.31 6.82
CA ILE A 269 23.66 -23.36 7.63
C ILE A 269 25.00 -23.81 7.03
N ASP A 270 25.02 -24.06 5.72
CA ASP A 270 26.20 -24.53 5.00
C ASP A 270 27.00 -23.36 4.43
N LEU A 271 28.02 -22.93 5.18
CA LEU A 271 28.94 -21.88 4.74
C LEU A 271 29.82 -22.40 3.59
N GLN A 272 30.04 -21.54 2.58
CA GLN A 272 30.98 -21.82 1.51
C GLN A 272 32.43 -21.84 2.02
N SER A 273 33.33 -22.56 1.34
CA SER A 273 34.72 -22.74 1.80
C SER A 273 35.56 -21.46 1.89
N ASP A 274 35.15 -20.43 1.16
CA ASP A 274 35.75 -19.09 1.14
C ASP A 274 35.13 -18.14 2.19
N HIS A 275 34.07 -18.56 2.89
CA HIS A 275 33.47 -17.77 3.96
C HIS A 275 34.45 -17.67 5.15
N PRO A 276 34.67 -16.48 5.75
CA PRO A 276 35.66 -16.29 6.83
C PRO A 276 35.39 -17.15 8.07
N GLY A 277 34.13 -17.47 8.33
CA GLY A 277 33.70 -18.38 9.40
C GLY A 277 33.67 -19.88 9.03
N PHE A 278 34.11 -20.29 7.82
CA PHE A 278 34.00 -21.69 7.38
C PHE A 278 34.73 -22.67 8.31
N THR A 279 35.90 -22.30 8.82
CA THR A 279 36.69 -23.14 9.74
C THR A 279 36.44 -22.86 11.22
N ASP A 280 35.61 -21.86 11.54
CA ASP A 280 35.30 -21.48 12.93
C ASP A 280 34.12 -22.32 13.44
N GLU A 281 34.41 -23.24 14.36
CA GLU A 281 33.40 -24.15 14.89
C GLU A 281 32.36 -23.45 15.76
N GLU A 282 32.76 -22.42 16.50
CA GLU A 282 31.88 -21.64 17.38
C GLU A 282 30.92 -20.80 16.54
N TYR A 283 31.43 -20.13 15.51
CA TYR A 283 30.61 -19.37 14.57
C TYR A 283 29.59 -20.26 13.83
N ARG A 284 30.01 -21.43 13.35
CA ARG A 284 29.08 -22.40 12.71
C ARG A 284 28.00 -22.88 13.67
N HIS A 285 28.37 -23.18 14.93
CA HIS A 285 27.39 -23.58 15.93
C HIS A 285 26.38 -22.47 16.20
N ARG A 286 26.86 -21.23 16.35
CA ARG A 286 26.03 -20.05 16.53
C ARG A 286 25.09 -19.79 15.36
N ARG A 287 25.55 -19.97 14.11
CA ARG A 287 24.72 -19.87 12.91
C ARG A 287 23.61 -20.90 12.88
N ASN A 288 23.90 -22.14 13.26
CA ASN A 288 22.91 -23.21 13.30
C ASN A 288 21.85 -22.97 14.38
N GLU A 289 22.23 -22.46 15.54
CA GLU A 289 21.32 -22.05 16.61
C GLU A 289 20.31 -21.01 16.10
N LEU A 290 20.79 -19.90 15.51
CA LEU A 290 19.94 -18.83 15.02
C LEU A 290 19.08 -19.26 13.81
N ALA A 291 19.63 -20.11 12.93
CA ALA A 291 18.87 -20.71 11.85
C ALA A 291 17.72 -21.58 12.38
N GLN A 292 17.96 -22.36 13.43
CA GLN A 292 16.92 -23.16 14.08
C GLN A 292 15.81 -22.30 14.67
N HIS A 293 16.14 -21.20 15.36
CA HIS A 293 15.14 -20.24 15.86
C HIS A 293 14.26 -19.69 14.73
N ALA A 294 14.86 -19.35 13.58
CA ALA A 294 14.11 -18.90 12.41
C ALA A 294 13.22 -20.00 11.82
N MET A 295 13.67 -21.25 11.82
CA MET A 295 12.88 -22.41 11.35
C MET A 295 11.73 -22.78 12.29
N GLU A 296 11.82 -22.48 13.58
CA GLU A 296 10.76 -22.76 14.56
C GLU A 296 9.71 -21.63 14.68
N HIS A 297 10.02 -20.47 14.07
CA HIS A 297 9.15 -19.31 14.06
C HIS A 297 7.93 -19.51 13.13
N ALA A 298 6.76 -19.10 13.63
CA ALA A 298 5.49 -19.12 12.91
C ALA A 298 4.88 -17.71 12.91
N TRP A 299 4.06 -17.40 11.90
CA TRP A 299 3.53 -16.05 11.65
C TRP A 299 2.80 -15.40 12.83
N ASP A 300 2.20 -16.19 13.73
CA ASP A 300 1.43 -15.73 14.89
C ASP A 300 2.20 -15.76 16.21
N LYS A 301 3.49 -16.09 16.16
CA LYS A 301 4.37 -16.07 17.32
C LYS A 301 5.17 -14.76 17.38
N LYS A 302 5.59 -14.39 18.59
CA LYS A 302 6.63 -13.39 18.76
C LYS A 302 7.96 -13.94 18.25
N ILE A 303 8.79 -13.04 17.71
CA ILE A 303 10.17 -13.31 17.37
C ILE A 303 10.95 -13.43 18.68
N GLU A 304 11.74 -14.50 18.79
CA GLU A 304 12.56 -14.74 19.97
C GLU A 304 13.69 -13.71 20.06
N HIS A 305 13.97 -13.27 21.29
CA HIS A 305 15.08 -12.36 21.55
C HIS A 305 16.37 -13.15 21.52
N VAL A 306 17.38 -12.60 20.84
CA VAL A 306 18.71 -13.18 20.74
C VAL A 306 19.60 -12.52 21.78
N GLU A 307 20.16 -13.31 22.68
CA GLU A 307 21.26 -12.87 23.55
C GLU A 307 22.55 -12.83 22.72
N TYR A 308 22.89 -11.67 22.19
CA TYR A 308 24.13 -11.48 21.45
C TYR A 308 25.34 -11.48 22.39
N THR A 309 26.42 -12.14 21.97
CA THR A 309 27.67 -12.18 22.72
C THR A 309 28.39 -10.83 22.66
N ALA A 310 29.34 -10.61 23.57
CA ALA A 310 30.16 -9.41 23.55
C ALA A 310 30.92 -9.22 22.22
N GLY A 311 31.42 -10.32 21.61
CA GLY A 311 32.11 -10.25 20.32
C GLY A 311 31.20 -9.92 19.14
N GLU A 312 29.94 -10.37 19.19
CA GLU A 312 28.90 -9.98 18.22
C GLU A 312 28.60 -8.48 18.36
N ILE A 313 28.42 -7.98 19.59
CA ILE A 313 28.18 -6.56 19.86
C ILE A 313 29.38 -5.68 19.44
N ASP A 314 30.62 -6.13 19.67
CA ASP A 314 31.83 -5.42 19.24
C ASP A 314 31.93 -5.34 17.71
N THR A 315 31.51 -6.40 17.00
CA THR A 315 31.45 -6.42 15.53
C THR A 315 30.44 -5.40 15.02
N TRP A 316 29.24 -5.37 15.61
CA TRP A 316 28.21 -4.37 15.32
C TRP A 316 28.72 -2.95 15.58
N ALA A 317 29.36 -2.71 16.73
CA ALA A 317 29.90 -1.41 17.11
C ALA A 317 30.97 -0.92 16.12
N THR A 318 31.76 -1.85 15.56
CA THR A 318 32.75 -1.55 14.51
C THR A 318 32.07 -1.07 13.23
N VAL A 319 31.06 -1.81 12.75
CA VAL A 319 30.29 -1.41 11.54
C VAL A 319 29.60 -0.06 11.76
N TRP A 320 28.96 0.12 12.91
CA TRP A 320 28.28 1.37 13.28
C TRP A 320 29.24 2.57 13.23
N THR A 321 30.42 2.44 13.84
CA THR A 321 31.40 3.52 13.95
C THR A 321 31.84 4.04 12.58
N GLU A 322 32.00 3.14 11.62
CA GLU A 322 32.41 3.48 10.26
C GLU A 322 31.24 4.03 9.42
N MET A 323 30.02 3.54 9.64
CA MET A 323 28.85 3.93 8.85
C MET A 323 28.21 5.24 9.30
N GLU A 324 28.21 5.56 10.59
CA GLU A 324 27.56 6.77 11.12
C GLU A 324 27.98 8.08 10.41
N PRO A 325 29.28 8.40 10.23
CA PRO A 325 29.67 9.60 9.49
C PRO A 325 29.28 9.55 7.99
N LEU A 326 29.17 8.35 7.41
CA LEU A 326 28.76 8.16 6.02
C LEU A 326 27.27 8.37 5.84
N TRP A 327 26.44 8.00 6.82
CA TRP A 327 25.00 8.28 6.77
C TRP A 327 24.73 9.79 6.79
N ASP A 328 25.42 10.54 7.63
CA ASP A 328 25.29 11.99 7.69
C ASP A 328 25.57 12.63 6.32
N GLN A 329 26.63 12.16 5.66
CA GLN A 329 27.08 12.70 4.39
C GLN A 329 26.25 12.20 3.19
N TYR A 330 25.94 10.91 3.12
CA TYR A 330 25.48 10.26 1.89
C TYR A 330 24.08 9.67 1.97
N ALA A 331 23.54 9.37 3.15
CA ALA A 331 22.19 8.82 3.24
C ALA A 331 21.12 9.89 2.94
N CYS A 332 20.00 9.45 2.36
CA CYS A 332 18.83 10.28 2.15
C CYS A 332 18.23 10.76 3.48
N ARG A 333 17.50 11.87 3.44
CA ARG A 333 16.81 12.40 4.61
C ARG A 333 15.82 11.41 5.23
N GLU A 334 15.08 10.65 4.44
CA GLU A 334 14.09 9.69 4.95
C GLU A 334 14.73 8.59 5.81
N PHE A 335 15.93 8.13 5.42
CA PHE A 335 16.71 7.20 6.23
C PHE A 335 17.08 7.83 7.58
N LYS A 336 17.64 9.05 7.55
CA LYS A 336 18.09 9.76 8.77
C LYS A 336 16.94 10.05 9.72
N GLU A 337 15.80 10.49 9.21
CA GLU A 337 14.57 10.71 9.98
C GLU A 337 14.09 9.40 10.64
N SER A 338 14.07 8.30 9.88
CA SER A 338 13.63 6.99 10.39
C SER A 338 14.59 6.43 11.42
N MET A 339 15.90 6.49 11.15
CA MET A 339 16.95 6.04 12.07
C MET A 339 16.90 6.82 13.39
N ALA A 340 16.67 8.14 13.36
CA ALA A 340 16.55 8.95 14.58
C ALA A 340 15.41 8.46 15.49
N VAL A 341 14.22 8.18 14.92
CA VAL A 341 13.09 7.68 15.70
C VAL A 341 13.32 6.23 16.16
N MET A 342 13.97 5.40 15.36
CA MET A 342 14.28 4.02 15.74
C MET A 342 15.37 3.91 16.83
N LYS A 343 16.31 4.86 16.91
CA LYS A 343 17.21 5.02 18.07
C LYS A 343 16.44 5.22 19.38
N GLU A 344 15.34 5.97 19.34
CA GLU A 344 14.52 6.25 20.52
C GLU A 344 13.60 5.08 20.92
N ASN A 345 13.16 4.26 19.97
CA ASN A 345 12.06 3.30 20.18
C ASN A 345 12.47 1.82 20.06
N CYS A 346 13.56 1.51 19.35
CA CYS A 346 13.91 0.14 18.99
C CYS A 346 15.29 -0.29 19.52
N GLY A 347 15.92 0.51 20.38
CA GLY A 347 17.22 0.18 20.98
C GLY A 347 18.41 0.27 20.03
N TYR A 348 18.29 1.01 18.93
CA TYR A 348 19.44 1.29 18.04
C TYR A 348 20.48 2.13 18.77
N SER A 349 21.66 1.56 18.98
CA SER A 349 22.83 2.27 19.45
C SER A 349 24.09 1.56 18.98
N ARG A 350 25.24 2.24 19.12
CA ARG A 350 26.54 1.63 18.85
C ARG A 350 26.81 0.38 19.68
N ASP A 351 26.33 0.35 20.92
CA ASP A 351 26.69 -0.68 21.91
C ASP A 351 25.57 -1.71 22.13
N ASN A 352 24.54 -1.72 21.27
CA ASN A 352 23.41 -2.65 21.37
C ASN A 352 22.87 -3.01 19.99
N ILE A 353 22.81 -4.32 19.69
CA ILE A 353 22.13 -4.85 18.51
C ILE A 353 20.62 -4.86 18.80
N PRO A 354 19.79 -4.16 18.00
CA PRO A 354 18.34 -4.16 18.18
C PRO A 354 17.71 -5.54 18.02
N GLN A 355 16.64 -5.81 18.76
CA GLN A 355 15.91 -7.07 18.65
C GLN A 355 14.86 -6.99 17.55
N SER A 356 14.77 -8.04 16.72
CA SER A 356 13.84 -8.10 15.59
C SER A 356 12.38 -7.97 16.01
N GLN A 357 12.01 -8.43 17.22
CA GLN A 357 10.64 -8.27 17.75
C GLN A 357 10.27 -6.80 17.99
N ASP A 358 11.18 -6.00 18.55
CA ASP A 358 10.96 -4.58 18.84
C ASP A 358 10.84 -3.79 17.52
N ILE A 359 11.69 -4.11 16.54
CA ILE A 359 11.61 -3.56 15.18
C ILE A 359 10.30 -3.95 14.50
N ASN A 360 9.90 -5.22 14.60
CA ASN A 360 8.65 -5.71 14.04
C ASN A 360 7.43 -4.97 14.61
N ASP A 361 7.39 -4.77 15.93
CA ASP A 361 6.31 -4.03 16.58
C ASP A 361 6.28 -2.57 16.13
N PHE A 362 7.44 -1.90 16.06
CA PHE A 362 7.56 -0.53 15.58
C PHE A 362 7.12 -0.38 14.12
N LEU A 363 7.63 -1.21 13.20
CA LEU A 363 7.29 -1.14 11.79
C LEU A 363 5.81 -1.46 11.54
N ARG A 364 5.23 -2.39 12.31
CA ARG A 364 3.82 -2.74 12.18
C ARG A 364 2.93 -1.54 12.50
N ASP A 365 3.27 -0.80 13.55
CA ASP A 365 2.51 0.38 13.96
C ASP A 365 2.77 1.58 13.02
N ARG A 366 3.99 1.68 12.45
CA ARG A 366 4.40 2.82 11.61
C ARG A 366 3.91 2.74 10.17
N THR A 367 4.09 1.59 9.53
CA THR A 367 3.79 1.37 8.10
C THR A 367 3.08 0.05 7.85
N GLY A 368 2.77 -0.74 8.88
CA GLY A 368 2.20 -2.07 8.70
C GLY A 368 3.21 -3.11 8.21
N PHE A 369 4.49 -2.73 8.04
CA PHE A 369 5.56 -3.69 7.76
C PHE A 369 5.85 -4.57 8.97
N ARG A 370 6.26 -5.81 8.71
CA ARG A 370 6.61 -6.80 9.72
C ARG A 370 7.94 -7.41 9.35
N VAL A 371 8.69 -7.82 10.36
CA VAL A 371 9.90 -8.61 10.18
C VAL A 371 9.54 -10.06 10.42
N ARG A 372 10.09 -10.96 9.62
CA ARG A 372 10.03 -12.39 9.83
C ARG A 372 11.46 -12.96 9.81
N PRO A 373 11.91 -13.65 10.87
CA PRO A 373 13.20 -14.33 10.86
C PRO A 373 13.28 -15.33 9.70
N VAL A 374 14.43 -15.36 9.04
CA VAL A 374 14.75 -16.36 8.01
C VAL A 374 16.13 -16.93 8.26
N ALA A 375 16.30 -18.22 7.99
CA ALA A 375 17.57 -18.90 8.21
C ALA A 375 18.64 -18.50 7.19
N GLY A 376 18.26 -17.98 6.01
CA GLY A 376 19.16 -17.61 4.93
C GLY A 376 18.40 -17.10 3.70
N LEU A 377 19.06 -17.08 2.54
CA LEU A 377 18.47 -16.55 1.30
C LEU A 377 17.31 -17.41 0.81
N LEU A 378 16.16 -16.79 0.55
CA LEU A 378 15.03 -17.40 -0.14
C LEU A 378 15.15 -17.23 -1.66
N SER A 379 14.35 -17.99 -2.41
CA SER A 379 14.16 -17.71 -3.83
C SER A 379 13.60 -16.29 -4.02
N SER A 380 13.92 -15.64 -5.15
CA SER A 380 13.38 -14.31 -5.46
C SER A 380 11.85 -14.30 -5.41
N ARG A 381 11.20 -15.38 -5.87
CA ARG A 381 9.74 -15.53 -5.81
C ARG A 381 9.23 -15.50 -4.37
N ASP A 382 9.81 -16.32 -3.50
CA ASP A 382 9.35 -16.46 -2.12
C ASP A 382 9.58 -15.19 -1.32
N PHE A 383 10.75 -14.58 -1.46
CA PHE A 383 11.08 -13.32 -0.83
C PHE A 383 10.14 -12.18 -1.29
N LEU A 384 9.99 -11.99 -2.61
CA LEU A 384 9.13 -10.93 -3.15
C LEU A 384 7.66 -11.16 -2.79
N ASN A 385 7.18 -12.40 -2.77
CA ASN A 385 5.83 -12.72 -2.34
C ASN A 385 5.56 -12.27 -0.88
N GLY A 386 6.57 -12.33 0.00
CA GLY A 386 6.48 -11.80 1.35
C GLY A 386 6.19 -10.29 1.40
N LEU A 387 6.83 -9.52 0.50
CA LEU A 387 6.63 -8.07 0.42
C LEU A 387 5.18 -7.68 0.10
N ALA A 388 4.41 -8.54 -0.57
CA ALA A 388 2.99 -8.31 -0.83
C ALA A 388 2.17 -8.12 0.47
N PHE A 389 2.59 -8.81 1.54
CA PHE A 389 2.00 -8.77 2.88
C PHE A 389 2.67 -7.72 3.77
N ARG A 390 3.58 -6.90 3.22
CA ARG A 390 4.50 -6.06 3.98
C ARG A 390 5.33 -6.88 4.97
N VAL A 391 5.74 -8.08 4.60
CA VAL A 391 6.62 -8.93 5.42
C VAL A 391 8.00 -8.93 4.80
N PHE A 392 8.98 -8.50 5.58
CA PHE A 392 10.39 -8.55 5.23
C PHE A 392 11.06 -9.74 5.94
N PHE A 393 11.65 -10.64 5.17
CA PHE A 393 12.44 -11.74 5.72
C PHE A 393 13.83 -11.21 6.09
N SER A 394 14.20 -11.33 7.36
CA SER A 394 15.45 -10.80 7.92
C SER A 394 16.25 -11.92 8.58
N THR A 395 17.54 -11.99 8.32
CA THR A 395 18.44 -12.84 9.10
C THR A 395 18.62 -12.29 10.53
N GLN A 396 19.13 -13.12 11.45
CA GLN A 396 19.43 -12.72 12.83
C GLN A 396 20.92 -12.87 13.22
N TYR A 397 21.72 -13.53 12.39
CA TYR A 397 23.15 -13.70 12.62
C TYR A 397 23.93 -12.45 12.22
N ILE A 398 25.09 -12.24 12.83
CA ILE A 398 26.02 -11.18 12.45
C ILE A 398 27.20 -11.75 11.68
N ARG A 399 27.79 -10.96 10.79
CA ARG A 399 29.00 -11.31 10.04
C ARG A 399 30.15 -11.70 10.96
N HIS A 400 31.08 -12.47 10.41
CA HIS A 400 32.25 -12.95 11.14
C HIS A 400 33.18 -11.80 11.56
N HIS A 401 33.59 -11.80 12.83
CA HIS A 401 34.37 -10.72 13.44
C HIS A 401 35.76 -10.47 12.81
N SER A 402 36.31 -11.44 12.07
CA SER A 402 37.59 -11.26 11.35
C SER A 402 37.49 -10.37 10.12
N GLN A 403 36.28 -10.17 9.59
CA GLN A 403 36.01 -9.32 8.43
C GLN A 403 34.77 -8.43 8.69
N PRO A 404 34.81 -7.52 9.67
CA PRO A 404 33.64 -6.72 10.04
C PRO A 404 33.19 -5.77 8.91
N MET A 405 34.10 -5.43 8.01
CA MET A 405 33.85 -4.49 6.94
C MET A 405 33.16 -5.15 5.73
N TYR A 406 33.29 -6.45 5.52
CA TYR A 406 32.79 -7.13 4.33
C TYR A 406 31.99 -8.38 4.68
N THR A 407 30.87 -8.59 3.99
CA THR A 407 30.13 -9.85 4.01
C THR A 407 29.46 -10.08 2.66
N PRO A 408 29.55 -11.29 2.07
CA PRO A 408 28.78 -11.64 0.89
C PRO A 408 27.32 -11.99 1.24
N GLU A 409 27.00 -12.17 2.52
CA GLU A 409 25.68 -12.55 3.02
C GLU A 409 24.97 -11.36 3.69
N PRO A 410 23.63 -11.25 3.57
CA PRO A 410 22.86 -10.21 4.27
C PRO A 410 22.75 -10.56 5.77
N ASP A 411 23.73 -10.16 6.56
CA ASP A 411 23.74 -10.31 8.02
C ASP A 411 22.87 -9.24 8.71
N ILE A 412 22.66 -9.37 10.02
CA ILE A 412 21.83 -8.45 10.81
C ILE A 412 22.27 -6.97 10.68
N CYS A 413 23.54 -6.68 10.40
CA CYS A 413 23.97 -5.32 10.11
C CYS A 413 23.31 -4.79 8.83
N HIS A 414 23.29 -5.57 7.75
CA HIS A 414 22.63 -5.19 6.50
C HIS A 414 21.12 -5.00 6.69
N GLU A 415 20.48 -5.94 7.38
CA GLU A 415 19.03 -5.90 7.59
C GLU A 415 18.60 -4.69 8.44
N LEU A 416 19.32 -4.44 9.54
CA LEU A 416 18.92 -3.44 10.51
C LEU A 416 19.44 -2.04 10.19
N LEU A 417 20.62 -1.92 9.59
CA LEU A 417 21.20 -0.62 9.25
C LEU A 417 20.86 -0.17 7.82
N GLY A 418 20.47 -1.10 6.94
CA GLY A 418 20.03 -0.79 5.58
C GLY A 418 18.51 -0.79 5.43
N HIS A 419 17.89 -1.95 5.58
CA HIS A 419 16.48 -2.14 5.24
C HIS A 419 15.48 -1.59 6.25
N ALA A 420 15.61 -1.97 7.53
CA ALA A 420 14.59 -1.69 8.54
C ALA A 420 14.24 -0.20 8.69
N PRO A 421 15.21 0.76 8.68
CA PRO A 421 14.89 2.18 8.73
C PRO A 421 14.09 2.65 7.51
N MET A 422 14.39 2.12 6.32
CA MET A 422 13.68 2.50 5.11
C MET A 422 12.22 2.00 5.11
N PHE A 423 11.94 0.83 5.69
CA PHE A 423 10.57 0.34 5.84
C PHE A 423 9.70 1.16 6.82
N ALA A 424 10.30 2.02 7.65
CA ALA A 424 9.56 2.98 8.47
C ALA A 424 9.01 4.17 7.65
N ASN A 425 9.51 4.37 6.43
CA ASN A 425 8.99 5.38 5.50
C ASN A 425 7.81 4.82 4.69
N THR A 426 6.72 5.59 4.60
CA THR A 426 5.48 5.14 3.93
C THR A 426 5.63 5.00 2.41
N ASP A 427 6.35 5.90 1.74
CA ASP A 427 6.53 5.80 0.29
C ASP A 427 7.41 4.61 -0.09
N PHE A 428 8.45 4.33 0.71
CA PHE A 428 9.29 3.15 0.52
C PHE A 428 8.53 1.85 0.83
N ALA A 429 7.80 1.79 1.95
CA ALA A 429 6.97 0.65 2.29
C ALA A 429 5.91 0.35 1.20
N ASP A 430 5.23 1.37 0.70
CA ASP A 430 4.28 1.21 -0.41
C ASP A 430 5.01 0.72 -1.67
N PHE A 431 6.16 1.32 -2.03
CA PHE A 431 6.97 0.91 -3.18
C PHE A 431 7.34 -0.58 -3.13
N SER A 432 7.88 -1.05 -2.00
CA SER A 432 8.26 -2.46 -1.83
C SER A 432 7.04 -3.38 -1.89
N GLN A 433 5.89 -2.94 -1.38
CA GLN A 433 4.65 -3.71 -1.48
C GLN A 433 4.13 -3.80 -2.92
N GLU A 434 4.29 -2.76 -3.76
CA GLU A 434 3.91 -2.82 -5.18
C GLU A 434 4.70 -3.90 -5.93
N ILE A 435 6.00 -4.05 -5.62
CA ILE A 435 6.83 -5.13 -6.17
C ILE A 435 6.27 -6.49 -5.72
N GLY A 436 6.00 -6.65 -4.42
CA GLY A 436 5.48 -7.92 -3.90
C GLY A 436 4.10 -8.29 -4.43
N LEU A 437 3.19 -7.33 -4.58
CA LEU A 437 1.88 -7.58 -5.18
C LEU A 437 1.99 -8.01 -6.65
N ALA A 438 2.97 -7.48 -7.38
CA ALA A 438 3.22 -7.86 -8.76
C ALA A 438 3.89 -9.24 -8.90
N SER A 439 4.57 -9.75 -7.86
CA SER A 439 5.22 -11.06 -7.91
C SER A 439 4.25 -12.24 -7.76
N LEU A 440 3.08 -12.01 -7.15
CA LEU A 440 2.09 -13.06 -6.87
C LEU A 440 1.60 -13.74 -8.15
N GLY A 441 1.92 -15.02 -8.29
CA GLY A 441 1.56 -15.82 -9.47
C GLY A 441 2.25 -15.41 -10.77
N ALA A 442 3.21 -14.48 -10.74
CA ALA A 442 3.96 -14.02 -11.91
C ALA A 442 4.76 -15.15 -12.56
N SER A 443 5.13 -15.00 -13.84
CA SER A 443 6.05 -15.93 -14.51
C SER A 443 7.47 -15.84 -13.93
N GLU A 444 8.33 -16.84 -14.14
CA GLU A 444 9.75 -16.75 -13.72
C GLU A 444 10.48 -15.57 -14.39
N GLU A 445 10.17 -15.30 -15.67
CA GLU A 445 10.71 -14.15 -16.39
C GLU A 445 10.34 -12.82 -15.72
N ASP A 446 9.09 -12.67 -15.29
CA ASP A 446 8.63 -11.45 -14.64
C ASP A 446 9.12 -11.35 -13.19
N ILE A 447 9.32 -12.48 -12.49
CA ILE A 447 10.02 -12.49 -11.20
C ILE A 447 11.45 -11.95 -11.34
N GLN A 448 12.18 -12.34 -12.39
CA GLN A 448 13.53 -11.82 -12.63
C GLN A 448 13.54 -10.31 -12.92
N LYS A 449 12.56 -9.82 -13.70
CA LYS A 449 12.40 -8.37 -13.93
C LYS A 449 12.13 -7.61 -12.62
N LEU A 450 11.24 -8.14 -11.79
CA LEU A 450 10.93 -7.56 -10.48
C LEU A 450 12.12 -7.63 -9.52
N ALA A 451 12.88 -8.72 -9.54
CA ALA A 451 14.10 -8.87 -8.75
C ALA A 451 15.18 -7.87 -9.16
N ARG A 452 15.36 -7.62 -10.46
CA ARG A 452 16.25 -6.54 -10.95
C ARG A 452 15.76 -5.15 -10.54
N CYS A 453 14.45 -4.90 -10.62
CA CYS A 453 13.89 -3.65 -10.10
C CYS A 453 14.20 -3.49 -8.61
N TYR A 454 13.99 -4.54 -7.81
CA TYR A 454 14.30 -4.57 -6.39
C TYR A 454 15.78 -4.30 -6.12
N TRP A 455 16.70 -4.95 -6.87
CA TRP A 455 18.14 -4.73 -6.78
C TRP A 455 18.53 -3.27 -7.05
N HIS A 456 18.07 -2.72 -8.17
CA HIS A 456 18.39 -1.34 -8.60
C HIS A 456 17.63 -0.25 -7.82
N SER A 457 16.87 -0.63 -6.78
CA SER A 457 16.14 0.29 -5.92
C SER A 457 16.31 -0.02 -4.43
N VAL A 458 15.63 -1.04 -3.90
CA VAL A 458 15.67 -1.40 -2.48
C VAL A 458 17.09 -1.74 -2.02
N GLU A 459 17.89 -2.39 -2.87
CA GLU A 459 19.27 -2.76 -2.52
C GLU A 459 20.29 -1.64 -2.84
N PHE A 460 20.28 -1.10 -4.05
CA PHE A 460 21.32 -0.16 -4.53
C PHE A 460 20.75 1.15 -5.10
N GLY A 461 19.56 1.55 -4.68
CA GLY A 461 18.91 2.76 -5.16
C GLY A 461 19.46 4.06 -4.58
N LEU A 462 19.48 5.09 -5.42
CA LEU A 462 19.82 6.47 -5.05
C LEU A 462 18.63 7.40 -5.28
N CYS A 463 18.52 8.48 -4.53
CA CYS A 463 17.55 9.55 -4.75
C CYS A 463 18.23 10.92 -4.85
N ARG A 464 17.55 11.91 -5.43
CA ARG A 464 18.07 13.28 -5.53
C ARG A 464 17.65 14.11 -4.31
N GLU A 465 18.62 14.72 -3.65
CA GLU A 465 18.40 15.79 -2.66
C GLU A 465 19.35 16.96 -2.94
N ASP A 466 18.78 18.16 -3.07
CA ASP A 466 19.53 19.40 -3.32
C ASP A 466 20.54 19.29 -4.49
N GLY A 467 20.16 18.55 -5.53
CA GLY A 467 20.98 18.31 -6.72
C GLY A 467 22.02 17.19 -6.58
N ASN A 468 22.18 16.61 -5.38
CA ASN A 468 23.12 15.52 -5.11
C ASN A 468 22.41 14.16 -5.07
N ALA A 469 23.14 13.09 -5.40
CA ALA A 469 22.66 11.73 -5.19
C ALA A 469 22.85 11.32 -3.72
N LYS A 470 21.82 10.68 -3.14
CA LYS A 470 21.79 10.20 -1.76
C LYS A 470 21.31 8.75 -1.72
N ALA A 471 21.96 7.95 -0.89
CA ALA A 471 21.67 6.54 -0.71
C ALA A 471 20.35 6.30 0.02
N TYR A 472 19.53 5.42 -0.54
CA TYR A 472 18.41 4.80 0.16
C TYR A 472 18.43 3.27 0.04
N GLY A 473 19.21 2.71 -0.90
CA GLY A 473 19.41 1.28 -1.03
C GLY A 473 20.13 0.68 0.17
N ALA A 474 19.65 -0.46 0.68
CA ALA A 474 20.19 -1.12 1.86
C ALA A 474 21.66 -1.54 1.70
N GLY A 475 22.04 -2.09 0.53
CA GLY A 475 23.41 -2.43 0.20
C GLY A 475 24.38 -1.25 0.28
N LEU A 476 23.91 -0.04 -0.03
CA LEU A 476 24.68 1.20 0.18
C LEU A 476 24.71 1.59 1.66
N LEU A 477 23.56 1.59 2.31
CA LEU A 477 23.41 2.01 3.71
C LEU A 477 24.09 1.09 4.72
N SER A 478 24.51 -0.10 4.30
CA SER A 478 25.25 -1.07 5.11
C SER A 478 26.67 -1.39 4.62
N SER A 479 27.13 -0.72 3.56
CA SER A 479 28.47 -0.94 2.97
C SER A 479 29.26 0.36 2.84
N PHE A 480 30.33 0.46 3.63
CA PHE A 480 31.21 1.62 3.67
C PHE A 480 31.89 1.91 2.33
N GLY A 481 32.27 0.86 1.58
CA GLY A 481 32.91 0.98 0.27
C GLY A 481 31.91 1.38 -0.79
N GLU A 482 30.78 0.68 -0.85
CA GLU A 482 29.76 0.88 -1.87
C GLU A 482 29.13 2.29 -1.78
N ILE A 483 28.82 2.79 -0.57
CA ILE A 483 28.22 4.12 -0.43
C ILE A 483 29.16 5.24 -0.89
N LYS A 484 30.47 5.09 -0.65
CA LYS A 484 31.49 6.03 -1.12
C LYS A 484 31.63 5.94 -2.63
N HIS A 485 31.71 4.73 -3.18
CA HIS A 485 31.77 4.49 -4.63
C HIS A 485 30.57 5.11 -5.35
N ALA A 486 29.36 4.90 -4.84
CA ALA A 486 28.13 5.44 -5.41
C ALA A 486 28.03 6.96 -5.29
N CYS A 487 28.37 7.56 -4.14
CA CYS A 487 27.98 8.94 -3.85
C CYS A 487 29.12 9.97 -3.94
N SER A 488 30.39 9.57 -3.94
CA SER A 488 31.53 10.51 -3.88
C SER A 488 31.86 11.19 -5.22
N GLY A 489 31.36 10.65 -6.34
CA GLY A 489 31.63 11.16 -7.69
C GLY A 489 33.07 10.92 -8.18
N HIS A 490 33.86 10.11 -7.47
CA HIS A 490 35.23 9.74 -7.83
C HIS A 490 35.47 8.25 -7.54
N VAL A 491 36.49 7.66 -8.15
CA VAL A 491 36.91 6.29 -7.84
C VAL A 491 37.49 6.28 -6.41
N PRO A 492 37.04 5.38 -5.51
CA PRO A 492 37.62 5.23 -4.18
C PRO A 492 39.13 4.97 -4.22
N ASP A 493 39.89 5.66 -3.36
CA ASP A 493 41.33 5.42 -3.21
C ASP A 493 41.60 4.03 -2.61
N ASN A 494 42.47 3.23 -3.24
CA ASN A 494 42.97 1.93 -2.76
C ASN A 494 41.95 0.77 -2.73
N ASP A 495 40.99 0.71 -3.66
CA ASP A 495 40.15 -0.47 -3.86
C ASP A 495 40.22 -0.96 -5.32
N ASP A 496 40.89 -2.10 -5.55
CA ASP A 496 41.07 -2.70 -6.88
C ASP A 496 39.73 -3.15 -7.53
N SER A 497 38.64 -3.20 -6.76
CA SER A 497 37.31 -3.55 -7.26
C SER A 497 36.57 -2.38 -7.92
N ALA A 498 36.96 -1.13 -7.61
CA ALA A 498 36.41 0.07 -8.22
C ALA A 498 37.33 0.57 -9.34
N GLN A 499 37.09 0.11 -10.57
CA GLN A 499 37.97 0.47 -11.70
C GLN A 499 37.62 1.82 -12.33
N GLU A 500 36.35 2.25 -12.23
CA GLU A 500 35.83 3.46 -12.88
C GLU A 500 34.73 4.13 -12.04
N VAL A 501 34.48 5.43 -12.29
CA VAL A 501 33.36 6.16 -11.69
C VAL A 501 32.04 5.54 -12.17
N PRO A 502 31.09 5.22 -11.28
CA PRO A 502 29.88 4.52 -11.69
C PRO A 502 28.96 5.41 -12.53
N GLN A 503 28.23 4.78 -13.44
CA GLN A 503 27.23 5.46 -14.25
C GLN A 503 25.97 5.75 -13.44
N MET A 504 25.50 7.00 -13.47
CA MET A 504 24.24 7.41 -12.86
C MET A 504 23.16 7.53 -13.93
N VAL A 505 22.08 6.76 -13.79
CA VAL A 505 20.94 6.75 -14.72
C VAL A 505 19.68 7.16 -13.96
N ASP A 506 18.77 7.89 -14.57
CA ASP A 506 17.50 8.22 -13.92
C ASP A 506 16.66 6.95 -13.70
N TRP A 507 15.98 6.87 -12.54
CA TRP A 507 15.10 5.73 -12.23
C TRP A 507 13.98 5.59 -13.27
N ASP A 508 14.03 4.46 -13.97
CA ASP A 508 13.00 3.92 -14.85
C ASP A 508 12.91 2.41 -14.60
N PRO A 509 11.80 1.89 -14.03
CA PRO A 509 11.64 0.46 -13.76
C PRO A 509 11.79 -0.43 -14.99
N ALA A 510 11.42 0.05 -16.19
CA ALA A 510 11.55 -0.75 -17.39
C ALA A 510 13.02 -0.94 -17.79
N ALA A 511 13.83 0.10 -17.63
CA ALA A 511 15.28 0.03 -17.85
C ALA A 511 15.96 -0.80 -16.75
N ALA A 512 15.59 -0.59 -15.48
CA ALA A 512 16.10 -1.36 -14.34
C ALA A 512 15.81 -2.86 -14.49
N ALA A 513 14.61 -3.24 -14.93
CA ALA A 513 14.22 -4.62 -15.20
C ALA A 513 15.05 -5.33 -16.29
N ALA A 514 15.71 -4.56 -17.16
CA ALA A 514 16.57 -5.06 -18.23
C ALA A 514 18.06 -4.97 -17.90
N GLN A 515 18.43 -4.29 -16.80
CA GLN A 515 19.82 -4.05 -16.43
C GLN A 515 20.36 -5.21 -15.57
N ASP A 516 21.35 -5.93 -16.10
CA ASP A 516 22.12 -6.91 -15.32
C ASP A 516 23.05 -6.23 -14.33
N PHE A 517 23.46 -6.98 -13.30
CA PHE A 517 24.27 -6.48 -12.19
C PHE A 517 25.24 -7.53 -11.65
N PRO A 518 26.43 -7.12 -11.19
CA PRO A 518 27.31 -7.99 -10.42
C PRO A 518 26.86 -8.07 -8.95
N VAL A 519 27.09 -9.21 -8.30
CA VAL A 519 26.79 -9.41 -6.87
C VAL A 519 28.03 -9.42 -5.98
N THR A 520 29.22 -9.59 -6.56
CA THR A 520 30.50 -9.71 -5.84
C THR A 520 31.42 -8.49 -5.99
N THR A 521 31.04 -7.51 -6.79
CA THR A 521 31.79 -6.27 -7.01
C THR A 521 30.87 -5.07 -6.84
N PHE A 522 31.46 -3.88 -6.70
CA PHE A 522 30.67 -2.67 -6.68
C PHE A 522 29.84 -2.49 -7.95
N GLN A 523 28.68 -1.85 -7.82
CA GLN A 523 27.78 -1.66 -8.94
C GLN A 523 28.39 -0.67 -9.96
N PRO A 524 28.40 -1.03 -11.26
CA PRO A 524 28.86 -0.13 -12.31
C PRO A 524 27.81 0.91 -12.70
N VAL A 525 26.52 0.63 -12.40
CA VAL A 525 25.39 1.47 -12.75
C VAL A 525 24.48 1.62 -11.53
N TYR A 526 24.11 2.86 -11.21
CA TYR A 526 23.13 3.17 -10.17
C TYR A 526 21.94 3.92 -10.78
N PHE A 527 20.74 3.56 -10.34
CA PHE A 527 19.53 4.27 -10.70
C PHE A 527 19.16 5.33 -9.65
N VAL A 528 18.89 6.54 -10.13
CA VAL A 528 18.64 7.72 -9.30
C VAL A 528 17.19 8.17 -9.46
N ALA A 529 16.38 7.95 -8.42
CA ALA A 529 15.02 8.45 -8.34
C ALA A 529 14.98 9.96 -8.02
N GLN A 530 13.95 10.66 -8.50
CA GLN A 530 13.78 12.08 -8.13
C GLN A 530 13.39 12.24 -6.67
N SER A 531 12.66 11.28 -6.12
CA SER A 531 12.28 11.12 -4.71
C SER A 531 11.73 9.70 -4.50
N LEU A 532 11.54 9.25 -3.25
CA LEU A 532 10.88 7.97 -2.99
C LEU A 532 9.43 7.94 -3.51
N ALA A 533 8.73 9.08 -3.48
CA ALA A 533 7.40 9.22 -4.06
C ALA A 533 7.39 9.02 -5.58
N ASP A 534 8.37 9.58 -6.30
CA ASP A 534 8.55 9.36 -7.75
C ASP A 534 8.88 7.90 -8.05
N ALA A 535 9.78 7.29 -7.27
CA ALA A 535 10.14 5.89 -7.40
C ALA A 535 8.91 4.98 -7.27
N LYS A 536 8.11 5.18 -6.22
CA LYS A 536 6.80 4.54 -5.99
C LYS A 536 5.87 4.70 -7.17
N GLN A 537 5.66 5.93 -7.64
CA GLN A 537 4.69 6.18 -8.70
C GLN A 537 5.10 5.51 -10.02
N LYS A 538 6.38 5.56 -10.38
CA LYS A 538 6.90 4.88 -11.57
C LYS A 538 6.80 3.37 -11.46
N MET A 539 7.16 2.80 -10.30
CA MET A 539 7.05 1.36 -10.08
C MET A 539 5.61 0.88 -10.16
N ARG A 540 4.65 1.61 -9.57
CA ARG A 540 3.22 1.29 -9.69
C ARG A 540 2.76 1.25 -11.15
N ARG A 541 3.13 2.27 -11.95
CA ARG A 541 2.80 2.31 -13.40
C ARG A 541 3.43 1.15 -14.16
N TYR A 542 4.66 0.77 -13.82
CA TYR A 542 5.31 -0.38 -14.42
C TYR A 542 4.58 -1.70 -14.06
N CYS A 543 4.21 -1.88 -12.80
CA CYS A 543 3.42 -3.03 -12.35
C CYS A 543 2.04 -3.12 -13.01
N GLU A 544 1.43 -1.98 -13.37
CA GLU A 544 0.15 -1.95 -14.09
C GLU A 544 0.25 -2.51 -15.52
N VAL A 545 1.40 -2.34 -16.18
CA VAL A 545 1.63 -2.82 -17.56
C VAL A 545 2.32 -4.17 -17.66
N LEU A 546 2.86 -4.69 -16.55
CA LEU A 546 3.43 -6.04 -16.50
C LEU A 546 2.36 -7.09 -16.85
N PRO A 547 2.71 -8.14 -17.62
CA PRO A 547 1.81 -9.26 -17.89
C PRO A 547 1.43 -10.01 -16.60
N ARG A 548 0.31 -9.65 -15.98
CA ARG A 548 -0.14 -10.30 -14.75
C ARG A 548 -1.26 -11.31 -15.01
N PRO A 549 -1.26 -12.46 -14.32
CA PRO A 549 -2.37 -13.40 -14.40
C PRO A 549 -3.66 -12.86 -13.78
N PHE A 550 -3.56 -11.94 -12.82
CA PHE A 550 -4.65 -11.29 -12.08
C PHE A 550 -4.15 -9.98 -11.45
N CYS A 551 -5.06 -9.11 -11.02
CA CYS A 551 -4.73 -8.00 -10.12
C CYS A 551 -4.88 -8.47 -8.67
N ALA A 552 -3.91 -8.16 -7.82
CA ALA A 552 -3.91 -8.48 -6.40
C ALA A 552 -4.08 -7.23 -5.54
N LEU A 553 -4.81 -7.37 -4.43
CA LEU A 553 -4.96 -6.34 -3.41
C LEU A 553 -4.72 -6.96 -2.03
N HIS A 554 -3.85 -6.33 -1.23
CA HIS A 554 -3.65 -6.73 0.15
C HIS A 554 -4.74 -6.16 1.06
N ASN A 555 -5.41 -7.02 1.83
CA ASN A 555 -6.32 -6.62 2.89
C ASN A 555 -5.60 -6.67 4.25
N ALA A 556 -5.07 -5.52 4.68
CA ALA A 556 -4.34 -5.40 5.94
C ALA A 556 -5.16 -5.73 7.22
N LYS A 557 -6.49 -5.85 7.14
CA LYS A 557 -7.32 -6.24 8.30
C LYS A 557 -7.39 -7.75 8.50
N THR A 558 -7.26 -8.50 7.41
CA THR A 558 -7.37 -9.97 7.43
C THR A 558 -6.06 -10.63 7.02
N ASP A 559 -5.01 -9.85 6.78
CA ASP A 559 -3.71 -10.29 6.28
C ASP A 559 -3.83 -11.26 5.10
N SER A 560 -4.74 -10.94 4.18
CA SER A 560 -5.08 -11.78 3.03
C SER A 560 -4.90 -11.05 1.70
N ILE A 561 -4.61 -11.80 0.65
CA ILE A 561 -4.61 -11.32 -0.72
C ILE A 561 -5.98 -11.59 -1.34
N TYR A 562 -6.60 -10.52 -1.83
CA TYR A 562 -7.72 -10.58 -2.74
C TYR A 562 -7.21 -10.52 -4.18
N ILE A 563 -7.80 -11.34 -5.05
CA ILE A 563 -7.48 -11.37 -6.49
C ILE A 563 -8.74 -11.05 -7.30
N ASP A 564 -8.56 -10.36 -8.43
CA ASP A 564 -9.67 -9.93 -9.30
C ASP A 564 -10.21 -11.02 -10.23
N ARG A 565 -9.73 -12.25 -10.12
CA ARG A 565 -10.30 -13.42 -10.81
C ARG A 565 -9.86 -14.73 -10.15
N PRO A 566 -10.63 -15.82 -10.32
CA PRO A 566 -10.23 -17.14 -9.88
C PRO A 566 -9.01 -17.66 -10.65
N VAL A 567 -8.11 -18.30 -9.92
CA VAL A 567 -6.91 -18.95 -10.45
C VAL A 567 -6.73 -20.31 -9.79
N ARG A 568 -6.09 -21.24 -10.52
CA ARG A 568 -5.62 -22.49 -9.95
C ARG A 568 -4.14 -22.33 -9.62
N ARG A 569 -3.82 -22.35 -8.32
CA ARG A 569 -2.43 -22.33 -7.85
C ARG A 569 -1.80 -23.69 -8.13
N ALA A 570 -0.58 -23.71 -8.67
CA ALA A 570 0.25 -24.91 -8.67
C ALA A 570 0.39 -25.45 -7.23
N ASN A 571 0.72 -26.74 -7.10
CA ASN A 571 1.07 -27.30 -5.80
C ASN A 571 2.28 -26.55 -5.23
N ASN A 572 2.29 -26.40 -3.91
CA ASN A 572 3.43 -25.83 -3.22
C ASN A 572 4.51 -26.92 -3.09
N GLU A 573 5.25 -27.17 -4.16
CA GLU A 573 6.40 -28.10 -4.19
C GLU A 573 7.61 -27.49 -3.49
#